data_AF-A0A7X8IN87-F1
#
_entry.id   AF-A0A7X8IN87-F1
#
_cell.length_a   1.000
_cell.length_b   1.000
_cell.length_c   1.000
_cell.angle_alpha   90.00
_cell.angle_beta   90.00
_cell.angle_gamma   90.00
#
_symmetry.space_group_name_H-M   'P 1'
#
loop_
_entity.id
_entity.type
_entity.pdbx_description
1 polymer ?
#
loop_
_entity_poly.entity_id
_entity_poly.type
_entity_poly.pdbx_seq_one_letter_code
_entity_poly.pdbx_strand_id
1 'polypeptide(L)'
;MRTAARLEERIFLSLHWAIAGLTLLILAGILWHILRNGISTVNLSFLLETPRQMGKEGGILPAILGTIYLTIVSLTIAIPLGVGTAVYLTEYVSSERLVRVIRFGTESLAAVPSIIFGLFGFVLFVIAWGWGWSVLSGGLTLALMILPTLIRASEEAIKMVPASYQEGSMALGATKWYTIRKVILPAA
;
A
#
# COMPACT_ATOMS: atom_id res chain seq x y z
N MET A 1 31.81 -24.41 -28.96
CA MET A 1 30.86 -24.26 -27.81
C MET A 1 30.66 -22.81 -27.38
N ARG A 2 31.69 -21.95 -27.25
CA ARG A 2 31.52 -20.54 -26.81
C ARG A 2 30.81 -19.60 -27.81
N THR A 3 30.78 -19.91 -29.10
CA THR A 3 30.16 -19.06 -30.15
C THR A 3 28.65 -19.30 -30.30
N ALA A 4 28.18 -20.54 -30.20
CA ALA A 4 26.75 -20.87 -30.22
C ALA A 4 26.01 -20.23 -29.03
N ALA A 5 26.60 -20.30 -27.82
CA ALA A 5 26.06 -19.65 -26.63
C ALA A 5 25.89 -18.12 -26.78
N ARG A 6 26.80 -17.45 -27.50
CA ARG A 6 26.71 -16.00 -27.76
C ARG A 6 25.64 -15.63 -28.79
N LEU A 7 25.29 -16.55 -29.69
CA LEU A 7 24.22 -16.34 -30.67
C LEU A 7 22.86 -16.50 -30.02
N GLU A 8 22.68 -17.56 -29.23
CA GLU A 8 21.44 -17.79 -28.45
C GLU A 8 21.19 -16.64 -27.47
N GLU A 9 22.23 -16.17 -26.77
CA GLU A 9 22.15 -15.00 -25.89
C GLU A 9 21.70 -13.73 -26.63
N ARG A 10 22.28 -13.44 -27.81
CA ARG A 10 21.89 -12.28 -28.62
C ARG A 10 20.46 -12.37 -29.14
N ILE A 11 20.03 -13.55 -29.58
CA ILE A 11 18.65 -13.78 -30.03
C ILE A 11 17.69 -13.55 -28.87
N PHE A 12 17.96 -14.15 -27.71
CA PHE A 12 17.15 -13.96 -26.50
C PHE A 12 17.06 -12.49 -26.10
N LEU A 13 18.19 -11.79 -26.01
CA LEU A 13 18.21 -10.37 -25.65
C LEU A 13 17.46 -9.51 -26.68
N SER A 14 17.66 -9.76 -27.98
CA SER A 14 16.96 -9.01 -29.04
C SER A 14 15.45 -9.21 -28.98
N LEU A 15 14.99 -10.44 -28.72
CA LEU A 15 13.58 -10.77 -28.59
C LEU A 15 12.98 -10.13 -27.33
N HIS A 16 13.70 -10.16 -26.21
CA HIS A 16 13.27 -9.55 -24.96
C HIS A 16 13.12 -8.03 -25.11
N TRP A 17 14.11 -7.36 -25.73
CA TRP A 17 14.05 -5.94 -26.04
C TRP A 17 12.94 -5.60 -27.05
N ALA A 18 12.70 -6.45 -28.04
CA ALA A 18 11.61 -6.25 -29.00
C ALA A 18 10.23 -6.32 -28.34
N ILE A 19 10.00 -7.31 -27.47
CA ILE A 19 8.73 -7.47 -26.73
C ILE A 19 8.54 -6.33 -25.73
N ALA A 20 9.60 -5.95 -25.00
CA ALA A 20 9.58 -4.80 -24.10
C ALA A 20 9.27 -3.51 -24.88
N GLY A 21 9.92 -3.31 -26.03
CA GLY A 21 9.69 -2.18 -26.92
C GLY A 21 8.26 -2.14 -27.46
N LEU A 22 7.70 -3.28 -27.88
CA LEU A 22 6.32 -3.39 -28.34
C LEU A 22 5.32 -3.03 -27.23
N THR A 23 5.54 -3.54 -26.01
CA THR A 23 4.71 -3.23 -24.83
C THR A 23 4.73 -1.73 -24.54
N LEU A 24 5.92 -1.12 -24.54
CA LEU A 24 6.08 0.32 -24.33
C LEU A 24 5.44 1.14 -25.45
N LEU A 25 5.52 0.68 -26.70
CA LEU A 25 4.88 1.34 -27.84
C LEU A 25 3.36 1.30 -27.74
N ILE A 26 2.78 0.15 -27.37
CA ILE A 26 1.33 0.02 -27.14
C ILE A 26 0.90 0.95 -25.99
N LEU A 27 1.62 0.94 -24.87
CA LEU A 27 1.36 1.84 -23.75
C LEU A 27 1.43 3.31 -24.16
N ALA A 28 2.47 3.71 -24.90
CA ALA A 28 2.63 5.06 -25.42
C ALA A 28 1.48 5.43 -26.38
N GLY A 29 1.02 4.51 -27.22
CA GLY A 29 -0.13 4.69 -28.10
C GLY A 29 -1.43 4.92 -27.33
N ILE A 30 -1.69 4.13 -26.28
CA ILE A 30 -2.86 4.30 -25.41
C ILE A 30 -2.80 5.65 -24.70
N LEU A 31 -1.66 6.00 -24.10
CA LEU A 31 -1.48 7.29 -23.43
C LEU A 31 -1.64 8.47 -24.40
N TRP A 32 -1.05 8.38 -25.60
CA TRP A 32 -1.21 9.41 -26.64
C TRP A 32 -2.68 9.59 -27.02
N HIS A 33 -3.42 8.50 -27.23
CA HIS A 33 -4.83 8.55 -27.57
C HIS A 33 -5.67 9.18 -26.46
N ILE A 34 -5.45 8.79 -25.21
CA ILE A 34 -6.12 9.36 -24.03
C ILE A 34 -5.81 10.85 -23.89
N LEU A 35 -4.54 11.24 -24.01
CA LEU A 35 -4.13 12.64 -23.88
C LEU A 35 -4.71 13.50 -24.99
N ARG A 36 -4.60 13.07 -26.26
CA ARG A 36 -5.11 13.83 -27.39
C ARG A 36 -6.62 14.08 -27.30
N ASN A 37 -7.38 13.07 -26.86
CA ASN A 37 -8.84 13.16 -26.77
C ASN A 37 -9.34 13.75 -25.44
N GLY A 38 -8.54 13.68 -24.38
CA GLY A 38 -8.91 14.09 -23.03
C GLY A 38 -8.43 15.48 -22.63
N ILE A 39 -7.30 15.96 -23.17
CA ILE A 39 -6.66 17.20 -22.68
C ILE A 39 -7.53 18.45 -22.86
N SER A 40 -8.33 18.51 -23.93
CA SER A 40 -9.27 19.60 -24.18
C SER A 40 -10.43 19.65 -23.17
N THR A 41 -10.69 18.53 -22.49
CA THR A 41 -11.79 18.39 -21.53
C THR A 41 -11.33 18.67 -20.09
N VAL A 42 -10.00 18.74 -19.85
CA VAL A 42 -9.44 19.06 -18.53
C VAL A 42 -9.61 20.56 -18.26
N ASN A 43 -10.67 20.89 -17.53
CA ASN A 43 -10.96 22.23 -17.05
C ASN A 43 -11.45 22.18 -15.59
N LEU A 44 -11.68 23.35 -14.99
CA LEU A 44 -12.09 23.41 -13.58
C LEU A 44 -13.46 22.75 -13.35
N SER A 45 -14.39 22.86 -14.31
CA SER A 45 -15.68 22.17 -14.28
C SER A 45 -15.51 20.65 -14.25
N PHE A 46 -14.60 20.09 -15.03
CA PHE A 46 -14.31 18.66 -14.99
C PHE A 46 -13.80 18.19 -13.62
N LEU A 47 -13.07 19.03 -12.88
CA LEU A 47 -12.57 18.67 -11.54
C LEU A 47 -13.62 18.84 -10.44
N LEU A 48 -14.46 19.87 -10.52
CA LEU A 48 -15.37 20.26 -9.44
C LEU A 48 -16.82 19.82 -9.64
N GLU A 49 -17.21 19.43 -10.85
CA GLU A 49 -18.58 18.98 -11.10
C GLU A 49 -18.75 17.48 -10.78
N THR A 50 -20.01 17.09 -10.58
CA THR A 50 -20.40 15.69 -10.43
C THR A 50 -20.61 15.04 -11.81
N PRO A 51 -20.38 13.72 -11.93
CA PRO A 51 -20.59 13.02 -13.18
C PRO A 51 -22.09 12.97 -13.50
N ARG A 52 -22.40 13.18 -14.78
CA ARG A 52 -23.74 13.13 -15.37
C ARG A 52 -23.75 12.08 -16.47
N GLN A 53 -24.94 11.62 -16.86
CA GLN A 53 -25.12 10.60 -17.90
C GLN A 53 -24.22 9.36 -17.71
N MET A 54 -24.19 8.77 -16.51
CA MET A 54 -23.35 7.61 -16.19
C MET A 54 -21.83 7.84 -16.42
N GLY A 55 -21.37 9.09 -16.26
CA GLY A 55 -19.96 9.45 -16.41
C GLY A 55 -19.54 9.81 -17.84
N LYS A 56 -20.49 9.93 -18.78
CA LYS A 56 -20.21 10.45 -20.13
C LYS A 56 -19.97 11.96 -20.14
N GLU A 57 -20.54 12.68 -19.17
CA GLU A 57 -20.45 14.13 -19.05
C GLU A 57 -20.27 14.55 -17.59
N GLY A 58 -19.97 15.82 -17.35
CA GLY A 58 -19.74 16.36 -16.01
C GLY A 58 -18.31 16.16 -15.53
N GLY A 59 -18.13 16.09 -14.22
CA GLY A 59 -16.81 16.04 -13.58
C GLY A 59 -16.54 14.79 -12.74
N ILE A 60 -15.37 14.78 -12.12
CA ILE A 60 -14.83 13.65 -11.35
C ILE A 60 -14.76 13.93 -9.84
N LEU A 61 -15.40 15.00 -9.35
CA LEU A 61 -15.28 15.42 -7.96
C LEU A 61 -15.60 14.29 -6.95
N PRO A 62 -16.70 13.51 -7.10
CA PRO A 62 -16.99 12.43 -6.15
C PRO A 62 -15.95 11.31 -6.14
N ALA A 63 -15.27 11.04 -7.26
CA ALA A 63 -14.21 10.04 -7.33
C ALA A 63 -12.94 10.54 -6.61
N ILE A 64 -12.60 11.82 -6.77
CA ILE A 64 -11.50 12.47 -6.05
C ILE A 64 -11.78 12.45 -4.55
N LEU A 65 -12.94 12.99 -4.13
CA LEU A 65 -13.33 13.04 -2.72
C LEU A 65 -13.46 11.63 -2.12
N GLY A 66 -14.06 10.69 -2.85
CA GLY A 66 -14.16 9.30 -2.44
C GLY A 66 -12.78 8.68 -2.17
N THR A 67 -11.84 8.87 -3.10
CA THR A 67 -10.46 8.38 -2.93
C THR A 67 -9.78 8.99 -1.71
N ILE A 68 -9.89 10.31 -1.55
CA ILE A 68 -9.29 11.03 -0.40
C ILE A 68 -9.91 10.53 0.91
N TYR A 69 -11.23 10.49 1.02
CA TYR A 69 -11.89 10.09 2.27
C TYR A 69 -11.64 8.63 2.63
N LEU A 70 -11.70 7.72 1.64
CA LEU A 70 -11.36 6.31 1.85
C LEU A 70 -9.91 6.14 2.33
N THR A 71 -8.99 6.88 1.71
CA THR A 71 -7.56 6.86 2.10
C THR A 71 -7.36 7.39 3.51
N ILE A 72 -7.97 8.53 3.86
CA ILE A 72 -7.84 9.12 5.20
C ILE A 72 -8.38 8.17 6.27
N VAL A 73 -9.58 7.61 6.07
CA VAL A 73 -10.18 6.65 7.02
C VAL A 73 -9.29 5.42 7.14
N SER A 74 -8.82 4.88 6.02
CA SER A 74 -7.96 3.71 5.99
C SER A 74 -6.65 3.94 6.76
N LEU A 75 -5.96 5.06 6.50
CA LEU A 75 -4.67 5.38 7.14
C LEU A 75 -4.84 5.72 8.62
N THR A 76 -5.91 6.42 9.00
CA THR A 76 -6.18 6.77 10.40
C THR A 76 -6.30 5.53 11.28
N ILE A 77 -6.87 4.44 10.73
CA ILE A 77 -7.01 3.17 11.45
C ILE A 77 -5.76 2.30 11.29
N ALA A 78 -5.24 2.17 10.07
CA ALA A 78 -4.14 1.27 9.79
C ALA A 78 -2.82 1.74 10.41
N ILE A 79 -2.49 3.03 10.39
CA ILE A 79 -1.19 3.54 10.88
C ILE A 79 -0.98 3.24 12.37
N PRO A 80 -1.89 3.62 13.29
CA PRO A 80 -1.69 3.34 14.71
C PRO A 80 -1.61 1.84 15.00
N LEU A 81 -2.46 1.04 14.35
CA LEU A 81 -2.46 -0.42 14.53
C LEU A 81 -1.21 -1.07 13.95
N GLY A 82 -0.79 -0.65 12.76
CA GLY A 82 0.34 -1.21 12.04
C GLY A 82 1.67 -0.88 12.70
N VAL A 83 1.93 0.40 12.94
CA VAL A 83 3.14 0.87 13.62
C VAL A 83 3.16 0.41 15.07
N GLY A 84 2.02 0.47 15.77
CA GLY A 84 1.91 0.00 17.15
C GLY A 84 2.21 -1.50 17.29
N THR A 85 1.69 -2.31 16.37
CA THR A 85 1.99 -3.75 16.33
C THR A 85 3.46 -3.99 16.01
N ALA A 86 4.02 -3.29 15.02
CA ALA A 86 5.44 -3.41 14.69
C ALA A 86 6.35 -3.08 15.89
N VAL A 87 6.14 -1.94 16.53
CA VAL A 87 6.86 -1.53 17.75
C VAL A 87 6.71 -2.58 18.86
N TYR A 88 5.50 -3.11 19.06
CA TYR A 88 5.27 -4.12 20.07
C TYR A 88 6.07 -5.41 19.78
N LEU A 89 6.00 -5.90 18.54
CA LEU A 89 6.68 -7.12 18.11
C LEU A 89 8.21 -7.01 18.13
N THR A 90 8.77 -5.85 17.82
CA THR A 90 10.23 -5.65 17.78
C THR A 90 10.79 -5.31 19.15
N GLU A 91 10.16 -4.40 19.88
CA GLU A 91 10.75 -3.82 21.09
C GLU A 91 10.25 -4.49 22.37
N TYR A 92 9.00 -4.97 22.43
CA TYR A 92 8.38 -5.38 23.69
C TYR A 92 8.21 -6.88 23.86
N VAL A 93 8.02 -7.64 22.78
CA VAL A 93 7.74 -9.07 22.88
C VAL A 93 9.02 -9.88 23.11
N SER A 94 9.10 -10.54 24.27
CA SER A 94 10.17 -11.51 24.58
C SER A 94 9.85 -12.94 24.10
N SER A 95 8.58 -13.23 23.78
CA SER A 95 8.13 -14.58 23.41
C SER A 95 8.25 -14.82 21.90
N GLU A 96 9.23 -15.63 21.50
CA GLU A 96 9.41 -16.00 20.10
C GLU A 96 8.19 -16.69 19.48
N ARG A 97 7.43 -17.46 20.28
CA ARG A 97 6.24 -18.17 19.80
C ARG A 97 5.14 -17.18 19.39
N LEU A 98 4.93 -16.13 20.20
CA LEU A 98 3.93 -15.10 19.90
C LEU A 98 4.30 -14.34 18.62
N VAL A 99 5.56 -13.92 18.50
CA VAL A 99 6.07 -13.23 17.30
C VAL A 99 5.87 -14.12 16.06
N ARG A 100 6.23 -15.41 16.14
CA ARG A 100 6.10 -16.34 15.01
C ARG A 100 4.65 -16.52 14.57
N VAL A 101 3.71 -16.63 15.51
CA VAL A 101 2.27 -16.76 15.18
C VAL A 101 1.73 -15.50 14.52
N ILE A 102 2.06 -14.32 15.05
CA ILE A 102 1.59 -13.06 14.49
C ILE A 102 2.19 -12.83 13.10
N ARG A 103 3.50 -13.06 12.91
CA ARG A 103 4.15 -12.96 11.59
C ARG A 103 3.56 -13.93 10.57
N PHE A 104 3.32 -15.18 10.97
CA PHE A 104 2.65 -16.14 10.09
C PHE A 104 1.26 -15.66 9.69
N GLY A 105 0.50 -15.09 10.63
CA GLY A 105 -0.82 -14.50 10.36
C GLY A 105 -0.77 -13.32 9.40
N THR A 106 0.15 -12.37 9.61
CA THR A 106 0.28 -11.19 8.74
C THR A 106 0.80 -11.57 7.35
N GLU A 107 1.72 -12.52 7.24
CA GLU A 107 2.19 -13.07 5.95
C GLU A 107 1.06 -13.80 5.20
N SER A 108 0.25 -14.58 5.92
CA SER A 108 -0.91 -15.24 5.34
C SER A 108 -1.93 -14.22 4.83
N LEU A 109 -2.20 -13.15 5.58
CA LEU A 109 -3.08 -12.07 5.16
C LEU A 109 -2.52 -11.28 3.97
N ALA A 110 -1.21 -11.06 3.91
CA ALA A 110 -0.56 -10.39 2.78
C ALA A 110 -0.65 -11.20 1.47
N ALA A 111 -0.75 -12.53 1.57
CA ALA A 111 -0.94 -13.41 0.42
C ALA A 111 -2.39 -13.43 -0.12
N VAL A 112 -3.35 -12.93 0.65
CA VAL A 112 -4.77 -12.92 0.26
C VAL A 112 -4.99 -11.91 -0.88
N PRO A 113 -5.60 -12.32 -2.00
CA PRO A 113 -5.95 -11.40 -3.08
C PRO A 113 -6.86 -10.25 -2.62
N SER A 114 -6.64 -9.05 -3.14
CA SER A 114 -7.40 -7.84 -2.76
C SER A 114 -8.92 -7.97 -2.95
N ILE A 115 -9.37 -8.75 -3.95
CA ILE A 115 -10.80 -9.00 -4.18
C ILE A 115 -11.47 -9.73 -3.01
N ILE A 116 -10.72 -10.59 -2.29
CA ILE A 116 -11.25 -11.31 -1.13
C ILE A 116 -11.46 -10.33 0.03
N PHE A 117 -10.55 -9.39 0.26
CA PHE A 117 -10.76 -8.32 1.23
C PHE A 117 -11.98 -7.46 0.87
N GLY A 118 -12.13 -7.11 -0.42
CA GLY A 118 -13.30 -6.38 -0.91
C GLY A 118 -14.62 -7.11 -0.62
N LEU A 119 -14.68 -8.41 -0.92
CA LEU A 119 -15.86 -9.24 -0.64
C LEU A 119 -16.11 -9.41 0.86
N PHE A 120 -15.08 -9.67 1.64
CA PHE A 120 -15.16 -9.79 3.10
C PHE A 120 -15.71 -8.49 3.71
N GLY A 121 -15.15 -7.35 3.34
CA GLY A 121 -15.59 -6.05 3.83
C GLY A 121 -17.02 -5.72 3.43
N PHE A 122 -17.43 -6.08 2.21
CA PHE A 122 -18.83 -5.97 1.77
C PHE A 122 -19.76 -6.82 2.65
N VAL A 123 -19.45 -8.11 2.83
CA VAL A 123 -20.31 -8.99 3.63
C VAL A 123 -20.35 -8.54 5.10
N LEU A 124 -19.22 -8.14 5.68
CA LEU A 124 -19.13 -7.74 7.08
C LEU A 124 -19.77 -6.36 7.34
N PHE A 125 -19.28 -5.32 6.68
CA PHE A 125 -19.66 -3.94 7.00
C PHE A 125 -20.98 -3.54 6.33
N VAL A 126 -21.17 -3.93 5.07
CA VAL A 126 -22.35 -3.51 4.28
C VAL A 126 -23.57 -4.35 4.62
N ILE A 127 -23.43 -5.69 4.63
CA ILE A 127 -24.54 -6.61 4.87
C ILE A 127 -24.73 -6.90 6.35
N ALA A 128 -23.74 -7.48 7.03
CA ALA A 128 -23.92 -7.99 8.39
C ALA A 128 -24.12 -6.87 9.43
N TRP A 129 -23.36 -5.77 9.32
CA TRP A 129 -23.52 -4.60 10.20
C TRP A 129 -24.52 -3.56 9.68
N GLY A 130 -25.01 -3.72 8.44
CA GLY A 130 -26.04 -2.85 7.87
C GLY A 130 -25.60 -1.40 7.62
N TRP A 131 -24.30 -1.12 7.53
CA TRP A 131 -23.81 0.25 7.32
C TRP A 131 -23.99 0.75 5.88
N GLY A 132 -24.40 -0.13 4.97
CA GLY A 132 -24.60 0.22 3.57
C GLY A 132 -23.30 0.61 2.85
N TRP A 133 -23.47 1.09 1.62
CA TRP A 133 -22.38 1.61 0.80
C TRP A 133 -21.91 2.96 1.35
N SER A 134 -20.86 2.94 2.16
CA SER A 134 -20.35 4.13 2.84
C SER A 134 -18.83 4.22 2.77
N VAL A 135 -18.31 5.44 2.93
CA VAL A 135 -16.88 5.70 3.07
C VAL A 135 -16.29 4.93 4.25
N LEU A 136 -17.04 4.77 5.34
CA LEU A 136 -16.57 4.04 6.51
C LEU A 136 -16.39 2.55 6.20
N SER A 137 -17.39 1.93 5.56
CA SER A 137 -17.34 0.51 5.15
C SER A 137 -16.15 0.25 4.21
N GLY A 138 -15.98 1.08 3.18
CA GLY A 138 -14.86 0.96 2.25
C GLY A 138 -13.51 1.25 2.91
N GLY A 139 -13.43 2.31 3.73
CA GLY A 139 -12.20 2.74 4.39
C GLY A 139 -11.67 1.71 5.40
N LEU A 140 -12.56 1.05 6.15
CA LEU A 140 -12.17 -0.03 7.06
C LEU A 140 -11.76 -1.30 6.31
N THR A 141 -12.42 -1.59 5.19
CA THR A 141 -12.02 -2.70 4.31
C THR A 141 -10.59 -2.48 3.78
N LEU A 142 -10.30 -1.26 3.32
CA LEU A 142 -8.95 -0.87 2.91
C LEU A 142 -7.96 -0.90 4.06
N ALA A 143 -8.35 -0.46 5.26
CA ALA A 143 -7.51 -0.53 6.46
C ALA A 143 -7.04 -1.96 6.72
N LEU A 144 -7.96 -2.93 6.69
CA LEU A 144 -7.65 -4.35 6.88
C LEU A 144 -6.73 -4.90 5.78
N MET A 145 -6.94 -4.46 4.54
CA MET A 145 -6.13 -4.87 3.39
C MET A 145 -4.68 -4.38 3.49
N ILE A 146 -4.46 -3.12 3.89
CA ILE A 146 -3.10 -2.55 3.97
C ILE A 146 -2.37 -2.90 5.27
N LEU A 147 -3.11 -3.31 6.31
CA LEU A 147 -2.56 -3.58 7.64
C LEU A 147 -1.37 -4.57 7.65
N PRO A 148 -1.42 -5.76 7.02
CA PRO A 148 -0.30 -6.70 7.08
C PRO A 148 0.97 -6.14 6.41
N THR A 149 0.81 -5.45 5.29
CA THR A 149 1.91 -4.78 4.58
C THR A 149 2.51 -3.68 5.44
N LEU A 150 1.67 -2.89 6.12
CA LEU A 150 2.12 -1.80 6.97
C LEU A 150 2.85 -2.31 8.22
N ILE A 151 2.34 -3.36 8.88
CA ILE A 151 3.03 -4.01 10.01
C ILE A 151 4.42 -4.45 9.57
N ARG A 152 4.53 -5.20 8.46
CA ARG A 152 5.83 -5.69 7.97
C ARG A 152 6.77 -4.56 7.60
N ALA A 153 6.30 -3.56 6.87
CA ALA A 153 7.12 -2.44 6.45
C ALA A 153 7.66 -1.66 7.67
N SER A 154 6.81 -1.38 8.66
CA SER A 154 7.23 -0.72 9.90
C SER A 154 8.17 -1.59 10.74
N GLU A 155 7.93 -2.90 10.81
CA GLU A 155 8.78 -3.84 11.55
C GLU A 155 10.20 -3.88 10.97
N GLU A 156 10.32 -3.99 9.64
CA GLU A 156 11.61 -4.00 8.97
C GLU A 156 12.32 -2.64 9.07
N ALA A 157 11.60 -1.52 8.96
CA ALA A 157 12.16 -0.19 9.18
C ALA A 157 12.74 -0.04 10.60
N ILE A 158 12.01 -0.47 11.63
CA ILE A 158 12.49 -0.42 13.02
C ILE A 158 13.74 -1.27 13.23
N LYS A 159 13.79 -2.48 12.66
CA LYS A 159 14.97 -3.38 12.76
C LYS A 159 16.20 -2.85 12.03
N MET A 160 16.04 -1.97 11.04
CA MET A 160 17.17 -1.36 10.34
C MET A 160 17.90 -0.31 11.20
N VAL A 161 17.27 0.19 12.27
CA VAL A 161 17.91 1.13 13.19
C VAL A 161 19.03 0.43 13.97
N PRO A 162 20.27 0.96 13.97
CA PRO A 162 21.38 0.36 14.72
C PRO A 162 21.09 0.26 16.22
N ALA A 163 21.38 -0.89 16.83
CA ALA A 163 21.19 -1.11 18.27
C ALA A 163 21.93 -0.09 19.15
N SER A 164 23.06 0.45 18.66
CA SER A 164 23.82 1.49 19.35
C SER A 164 23.03 2.76 19.65
N TYR A 165 21.99 3.07 18.87
CA TYR A 165 21.13 4.24 19.10
C TYR A 165 20.27 4.01 20.35
N GLN A 166 19.75 2.79 20.51
CA GLN A 166 18.97 2.40 21.67
C GLN A 166 19.85 2.34 22.92
N GLU A 167 21.01 1.68 22.83
CA GLU A 167 21.98 1.57 23.92
C GLU A 167 22.48 2.94 24.38
N GLY A 168 22.84 3.83 23.44
CA GLY A 168 23.28 5.19 23.75
C GLY A 168 22.20 6.03 24.43
N SER A 169 20.95 5.94 23.98
CA SER A 169 19.82 6.63 24.61
C SER A 169 19.57 6.13 26.04
N MET A 170 19.58 4.81 26.25
CA MET A 170 19.37 4.22 27.57
C MET A 170 20.54 4.50 28.53
N ALA A 171 21.77 4.59 28.03
CA ALA A 171 22.94 4.96 28.82
C ALA A 171 22.87 6.39 29.38
N LEU A 172 22.14 7.29 28.71
CA LEU A 172 21.85 8.64 29.19
C LEU A 172 20.69 8.68 30.20
N GLY A 173 20.17 7.53 30.64
CA GLY A 173 19.07 7.42 31.60
C GLY A 173 17.68 7.58 30.97
N ALA A 174 17.55 7.54 29.64
CA ALA A 174 16.24 7.60 28.98
C ALA A 174 15.44 6.31 29.21
N THR A 175 14.12 6.44 29.37
CA THR A 175 13.23 5.27 29.46
C THR A 175 13.09 4.58 28.10
N LYS A 176 12.69 3.30 28.11
CA LYS A 176 12.45 2.52 26.89
C LYS A 176 11.44 3.20 25.95
N TRP A 177 10.31 3.67 26.48
CA TRP A 177 9.30 4.38 25.68
C TRP A 177 9.83 5.71 25.12
N TYR A 178 10.62 6.45 25.89
CA TYR A 178 11.25 7.67 25.40
C TYR A 178 12.18 7.37 24.23
N THR A 179 13.04 6.36 24.38
CA THR A 179 13.97 5.90 23.34
C THR A 179 13.22 5.49 22.06
N ILE A 180 12.16 4.70 22.19
CA ILE A 180 11.33 4.29 21.04
C ILE A 180 10.74 5.50 20.33
N ARG A 181 10.09 6.39 21.06
CA ARG A 181 9.35 7.53 20.47
C ARG A 181 10.25 8.62 19.91
N LYS A 182 11.42 8.86 20.52
CA LYS A 182 12.29 10.00 20.20
C LYS A 182 13.56 9.63 19.44
N VAL A 183 13.94 8.36 19.41
CA VAL A 183 15.17 7.90 18.75
C VAL A 183 14.85 6.87 17.68
N ILE A 184 14.16 5.78 18.03
CA ILE A 184 13.95 4.67 17.10
C ILE A 184 12.93 5.03 16.00
N LEU A 185 11.72 5.46 16.38
CA LEU A 185 10.67 5.80 15.41
C LEU A 185 11.06 6.94 14.45
N PRO A 186 11.77 8.00 14.86
CA PRO A 186 12.25 9.02 13.93
C PRO A 186 13.42 8.59 13.04
N ALA A 187 14.16 7.55 13.42
CA ALA A 187 15.32 7.05 12.68
C ALA A 187 15.01 5.89 11.72
N ALA A 188 13.86 5.23 11.90
CA ALA A 188 13.30 4.17 11.06
C ALA A 188 12.60 4.73 9.82
#